data_AF-A0A6N3DV41-F1
#
_entry.id   AF-A0A6N3DV41-F1
#
_cell.length_a   1.000
_cell.length_b   1.000
_cell.length_c   1.000
_cell.angle_alpha   90.00
_cell.angle_beta   90.00
_cell.angle_gamma   90.00
#
_symmetry.space_group_name_H-M   'P 1'
#
loop_
_entity.id
_entity.type
_entity.pdbx_description
1 polymer ?
#
loop_
_entity_poly.entity_id
_entity_poly.type
_entity_poly.pdbx_seq_one_letter_code
_entity_poly.pdbx_strand_id
1 'polypeptide(L)'
;MKLENYLKKHFLILRDGKGNKKDNFINKGRYVMAYILNEVTIRTDNSEKGIQAINELWQDISIGKIPILFDSEHEFQTGISPISKYSNYEGDESGKYDLTVMAVKSEFFKHMEDEINERNYVKYEEKDENGDISVCVKKAWERVWNDQKSGSIDRSFTEDFESTVPKEYTKDGVAHCYLYIGVK
;
A
#
# COMPACT_ATOMS: atom_id res chain seq x y z
N MET A 1 1.18 3.56 -25.25
CA MET A 1 1.42 2.15 -25.62
C MET A 1 0.54 1.30 -24.71
N LYS A 2 -0.50 0.63 -25.25
CA LYS A 2 -1.49 -0.11 -24.44
C LYS A 2 -0.82 -1.27 -23.69
N LEU A 3 -1.20 -1.47 -22.42
CA LEU A 3 -0.66 -2.51 -21.51
C LEU A 3 -0.64 -3.92 -22.14
N GLU A 4 -1.61 -4.22 -23.00
CA GLU A 4 -1.67 -5.46 -23.80
C GLU A 4 -0.44 -5.70 -24.69
N ASN A 5 0.16 -4.64 -25.24
CA ASN A 5 1.34 -4.76 -26.11
C ASN A 5 2.63 -4.98 -25.32
N TYR A 6 2.70 -4.54 -24.06
CA TYR A 6 3.83 -4.84 -23.18
C TYR A 6 3.80 -6.31 -22.73
N LEU A 7 2.61 -6.80 -22.37
CA LEU A 7 2.39 -8.20 -21.97
C LEU A 7 2.66 -9.18 -23.11
N LYS A 8 2.22 -8.90 -24.35
CA LYS A 8 2.50 -9.78 -25.50
C LYS A 8 3.96 -9.82 -25.95
N LYS A 9 4.73 -8.74 -25.72
CA LYS A 9 6.13 -8.65 -26.14
C LYS A 9 7.09 -9.32 -25.15
N HIS A 10 6.71 -9.40 -23.88
CA HIS A 10 7.53 -9.98 -22.81
C HIS A 10 7.04 -11.33 -22.27
N PHE A 11 5.78 -11.69 -22.52
CA PHE A 11 5.23 -12.99 -22.13
C PHE A 11 4.66 -13.69 -23.37
N LEU A 12 5.49 -14.56 -23.96
CA LEU A 12 5.08 -15.55 -24.95
C LEU A 12 4.13 -16.53 -24.26
N ILE A 13 2.82 -16.31 -24.42
CA ILE A 13 1.76 -17.25 -24.11
C ILE A 13 1.96 -18.46 -25.04
N LEU A 14 2.44 -19.58 -24.50
CA LEU A 14 2.43 -20.86 -25.18
C LEU A 14 0.99 -21.39 -25.23
N ARG A 15 0.43 -21.48 -26.43
CA ARG A 15 -0.72 -22.35 -26.74
C ARG A 15 -0.20 -23.60 -27.46
N ASP A 16 -0.57 -24.74 -26.88
CA ASP A 16 -0.54 -26.14 -27.35
C ASP A 16 0.21 -26.52 -28.63
N GLY A 17 1.09 -27.52 -28.48
CA GLY A 17 1.61 -28.32 -29.58
C GLY A 17 2.39 -29.53 -29.08
N LYS A 18 1.78 -30.71 -29.16
CA LYS A 18 2.37 -32.04 -28.91
C LYS A 18 3.81 -32.17 -29.43
N GLY A 19 4.71 -32.69 -28.58
CA GLY A 19 6.05 -33.09 -29.02
C GLY A 19 6.88 -33.73 -27.90
N ASN A 20 6.94 -35.07 -27.89
CA ASN A 20 7.90 -35.83 -27.10
C ASN A 20 9.34 -35.43 -27.44
N LYS A 21 10.18 -35.13 -26.44
CA LYS A 21 11.40 -35.89 -26.12
C LYS A 21 12.09 -35.33 -24.88
N LYS A 22 12.53 -36.28 -24.06
CA LYS A 22 13.37 -36.13 -22.88
C LYS A 22 14.69 -35.46 -23.25
N ASP A 23 15.06 -34.42 -22.52
CA ASP A 23 16.45 -34.15 -22.20
C ASP A 23 16.54 -33.85 -20.70
N ASN A 24 17.08 -34.84 -19.99
CA ASN A 24 17.41 -34.77 -18.58
C ASN A 24 18.60 -33.82 -18.40
N PHE A 25 18.33 -32.56 -18.05
CA PHE A 25 19.30 -31.77 -17.30
C PHE A 25 18.90 -31.80 -15.82
N ILE A 26 19.63 -32.63 -15.08
CA ILE A 26 19.64 -32.66 -13.62
C ILE A 26 20.17 -31.30 -13.16
N ASN A 27 19.28 -30.33 -12.95
CA ASN A 27 19.61 -29.16 -12.17
C ASN A 27 19.42 -29.54 -10.71
N LYS A 28 20.54 -29.78 -10.02
CA LYS A 28 20.58 -30.08 -8.59
C LYS A 28 19.68 -29.08 -7.86
N GLY A 29 18.70 -29.59 -7.13
CA GLY A 29 17.68 -28.81 -6.44
C GLY A 29 18.29 -27.68 -5.62
N ARG A 30 18.17 -26.46 -6.14
CA ARG A 30 18.14 -25.28 -5.30
C ARG A 30 16.70 -25.21 -4.82
N TYR A 31 16.45 -25.63 -3.57
CA TYR A 31 15.22 -25.24 -2.89
C TYR A 31 15.25 -23.71 -2.82
N VAL A 32 14.60 -23.04 -3.78
CA VAL A 32 14.34 -21.62 -3.68
C VAL A 32 13.15 -21.52 -2.75
N MET A 33 13.42 -21.18 -1.49
CA MET A 33 12.36 -20.89 -0.54
C MET A 33 11.76 -19.56 -0.98
N ALA A 34 10.57 -19.60 -1.58
CA ALA A 34 9.80 -18.40 -1.82
C ALA A 34 9.58 -17.72 -0.46
N TYR A 35 10.02 -16.47 -0.34
CA TYR A 35 9.76 -15.66 0.84
C TYR A 35 8.81 -14.53 0.48
N ILE A 36 8.11 -14.05 1.51
CA ILE A 36 7.22 -12.92 1.42
C ILE A 36 7.80 -11.81 2.29
N LEU A 37 7.98 -10.63 1.70
CA LEU A 37 8.29 -9.43 2.46
C LEU A 37 6.98 -8.88 3.03
N ASN A 38 6.82 -8.92 4.35
CA ASN A 38 5.58 -8.51 5.01
C ASN A 38 5.43 -6.98 5.08
N GLU A 39 6.51 -6.29 5.40
CA GLU A 39 6.52 -4.84 5.61
C GLU A 39 7.91 -4.23 5.38
N VAL A 40 7.93 -2.93 5.11
CA VAL A 40 9.14 -2.10 5.00
C VAL A 40 8.92 -0.80 5.74
N THR A 41 9.90 -0.34 6.51
CA THR A 41 9.79 0.86 7.33
C THR A 41 10.89 1.85 7.00
N ILE A 42 10.53 3.14 6.91
CA ILE A 42 11.46 4.27 6.86
C ILE A 42 11.15 5.25 7.98
N ARG A 43 12.18 5.91 8.51
CA ARG A 43 12.02 7.08 9.40
C ARG A 43 11.95 8.34 8.55
N THR A 44 10.87 9.10 8.68
CA THR A 44 10.62 10.29 7.84
C THR A 44 9.90 11.39 8.63
N ASP A 45 9.57 12.48 7.95
CA ASP A 45 8.80 13.61 8.45
C ASP A 45 8.01 14.29 7.32
N ASN A 46 7.28 15.35 7.64
CA ASN A 46 6.48 16.11 6.67
C ASN A 46 7.29 17.21 5.92
N SER A 47 8.63 17.18 5.99
CA SER A 47 9.47 18.07 5.17
C SER A 47 9.46 17.64 3.70
N GLU A 48 9.89 18.52 2.80
CA GLU A 48 10.03 18.19 1.36
C GLU A 48 10.90 16.95 1.14
N LYS A 49 12.00 16.82 1.90
CA LYS A 49 12.90 15.66 1.83
C LYS A 49 12.23 14.39 2.37
N GLY A 50 11.47 14.52 3.46
CA GLY A 50 10.71 13.41 4.03
C GLY A 50 9.66 12.88 3.05
N ILE A 51 8.88 13.79 2.45
CA ILE A 51 7.88 13.47 1.42
C ILE A 51 8.54 12.84 0.18
N GLN A 52 9.71 13.35 -0.24
CA GLN A 52 10.46 12.73 -1.33
C GLN A 52 10.84 11.27 -1.02
N ALA A 53 11.31 10.98 0.20
CA ALA A 53 11.66 9.61 0.61
C ALA A 53 10.43 8.67 0.61
N ILE A 54 9.26 9.18 1.00
CA ILE A 54 7.99 8.44 0.93
C ILE A 54 7.64 8.09 -0.53
N ASN A 55 7.79 9.06 -1.44
CA ASN A 55 7.52 8.85 -2.86
C ASN A 55 8.48 7.84 -3.49
N GLU A 56 9.77 7.91 -3.16
CA GLU A 56 10.78 6.95 -3.63
C GLU A 56 10.48 5.53 -3.12
N LEU A 57 10.06 5.39 -1.87
CA LEU A 57 9.63 4.10 -1.32
C LEU A 57 8.45 3.51 -2.10
N TRP A 58 7.40 4.30 -2.31
CA TRP A 58 6.24 3.86 -3.08
C TRP A 58 6.57 3.55 -4.53
N GLN A 59 7.48 4.31 -5.15
CA GLN A 59 7.96 4.02 -6.50
C GLN A 59 8.66 2.66 -6.54
N ASP A 60 9.57 2.38 -5.62
CA ASP A 60 10.29 1.10 -5.53
C ASP A 60 9.34 -0.09 -5.32
N ILE A 61 8.28 0.09 -4.51
CA ILE A 61 7.22 -0.91 -4.33
C ILE A 61 6.43 -1.11 -5.63
N SER A 62 6.02 -0.02 -6.29
CA SER A 62 5.18 -0.06 -7.50
C SER A 62 5.85 -0.75 -8.69
N ILE A 63 7.18 -0.67 -8.79
CA ILE A 63 7.97 -1.32 -9.84
C ILE A 63 8.45 -2.73 -9.45
N GLY A 64 8.07 -3.22 -8.27
CA GLY A 64 8.42 -4.56 -7.78
C GLY A 64 9.85 -4.70 -7.24
N LYS A 65 10.62 -3.61 -7.12
CA LYS A 65 11.95 -3.64 -6.49
C LYS A 65 11.86 -4.02 -5.01
N ILE A 66 10.77 -3.62 -4.36
CA ILE A 66 10.39 -4.06 -3.01
C ILE A 66 9.13 -4.95 -3.15
N PRO A 67 9.28 -6.29 -3.04
CA PRO A 67 8.19 -7.23 -3.34
C PRO A 67 7.24 -7.40 -2.15
N ILE A 68 6.49 -6.36 -1.79
CA ILE A 68 5.43 -6.44 -0.76
C ILE A 68 4.16 -7.09 -1.30
N LEU A 69 3.85 -6.83 -2.58
CA LEU A 69 2.66 -7.38 -3.25
C LEU A 69 2.96 -8.66 -4.03
N PHE A 70 4.23 -9.07 -4.05
CA PHE A 70 4.74 -10.20 -4.81
C PHE A 70 5.52 -11.13 -3.87
N ASP A 71 5.69 -12.38 -4.24
CA ASP A 71 6.71 -13.22 -3.60
C ASP A 71 8.10 -12.97 -4.22
N SER A 72 9.12 -13.66 -3.72
CA SER A 72 10.48 -13.57 -4.26
C SER A 72 10.62 -14.06 -5.71
N GLU A 73 9.63 -14.79 -6.24
CA GLU A 73 9.56 -15.24 -7.63
C GLU A 73 8.79 -14.25 -8.53
N HIS A 74 8.38 -13.10 -7.98
CA HIS A 74 7.60 -12.05 -8.65
C HIS A 74 6.17 -12.48 -9.01
N GLU A 75 5.62 -13.47 -8.30
CA GLU A 75 4.22 -13.84 -8.43
C GLU A 75 3.34 -12.94 -7.56
N PHE A 76 2.29 -12.36 -8.17
CA PHE A 76 1.38 -11.46 -7.47
C PHE A 76 0.55 -12.21 -6.44
N GLN A 77 0.57 -11.73 -5.20
CA GLN A 77 -0.17 -12.33 -4.12
C GLN A 77 -1.63 -11.84 -4.13
N THR A 78 -2.57 -12.78 -4.10
CA THR A 78 -4.01 -12.47 -4.10
C THR A 78 -4.56 -12.30 -2.69
N GLY A 79 -5.58 -11.47 -2.54
CA GLY A 79 -6.27 -11.28 -1.26
C GLY A 79 -5.52 -10.39 -0.25
N ILE A 80 -4.50 -9.67 -0.69
CA ILE A 80 -3.79 -8.66 0.10
C ILE A 80 -3.99 -7.26 -0.46
N SER A 81 -3.82 -6.25 0.38
CA SER A 81 -3.87 -4.83 0.03
C SER A 81 -2.71 -4.11 0.68
N PRO A 82 -1.96 -3.26 -0.06
CA PRO A 82 -0.93 -2.44 0.55
C PRO A 82 -1.57 -1.31 1.35
N ILE A 83 -1.07 -1.07 2.55
CA ILE A 83 -1.43 0.09 3.37
C ILE A 83 -0.15 0.76 3.90
N SER A 84 -0.25 2.05 4.22
CA SER A 84 0.73 2.73 5.06
C SER A 84 0.29 2.67 6.51
N LYS A 85 1.24 2.43 7.42
CA LYS A 85 1.11 2.64 8.85
C LYS A 85 2.07 3.75 9.26
N TYR A 86 1.55 4.75 9.95
CA TYR A 86 2.29 5.84 10.55
C TYR A 86 2.36 5.60 12.04
N SER A 87 3.57 5.60 12.61
CA SER A 87 3.77 5.21 14.01
C SER A 87 5.01 5.84 14.61
N ASN A 88 5.24 5.62 15.91
CA ASN A 88 6.46 6.06 16.61
C ASN A 88 6.72 7.58 16.43
N TYR A 89 5.66 8.38 16.56
CA TYR A 89 5.71 9.82 16.38
C TYR A 89 6.61 10.51 17.43
N GLU A 90 7.50 11.39 16.98
CA GLU A 90 8.24 12.34 17.81
C GLU A 90 7.33 13.53 18.16
N GLY A 91 6.38 13.29 19.06
CA GLY A 91 5.43 14.32 19.49
C GLY A 91 4.19 14.36 18.59
N ASP A 92 4.08 15.40 17.77
CA ASP A 92 2.89 15.71 16.97
C ASP A 92 3.14 15.62 15.46
N GLU A 93 2.28 16.25 14.63
CA GLU A 93 2.39 16.25 13.18
C GLU A 93 3.66 16.93 12.62
N SER A 94 4.36 17.72 13.43
CA SER A 94 5.63 18.36 13.05
C SER A 94 6.85 17.48 13.30
N GLY A 95 6.66 16.40 14.07
CA GLY A 95 7.70 15.45 14.42
C GLY A 95 8.04 14.45 13.32
N LYS A 96 9.14 13.72 13.54
CA LYS A 96 9.45 12.53 12.75
C LYS A 96 8.53 11.38 13.13
N TYR A 97 8.32 10.47 12.21
CA TYR A 97 7.55 9.25 12.41
C TYR A 97 8.12 8.12 11.57
N ASP A 98 7.74 6.90 11.92
CA ASP A 98 7.98 5.72 11.12
C ASP A 98 6.82 5.56 10.13
N LEU A 99 7.15 5.59 8.83
CA LEU A 99 6.24 5.16 7.78
C LEU A 99 6.56 3.71 7.44
N THR A 100 5.61 2.82 7.70
CA THR A 100 5.68 1.40 7.35
C THR A 100 4.71 1.11 6.22
N VAL A 101 5.17 0.56 5.10
CA VAL A 101 4.26 0.00 4.08
C VAL A 101 4.17 -1.50 4.31
N MET A 102 2.94 -2.01 4.41
CA MET A 102 2.67 -3.41 4.72
C MET A 102 1.51 -3.97 3.88
N ALA A 103 1.54 -5.27 3.63
CA ALA A 103 0.44 -5.97 2.97
C ALA A 103 -0.52 -6.58 4.00
N VAL A 104 -1.78 -6.18 3.96
CA VAL A 104 -2.82 -6.66 4.88
C VAL A 104 -3.91 -7.44 4.15
N LYS A 105 -4.61 -8.31 4.89
CA LYS A 105 -5.78 -9.03 4.38
C LYS A 105 -7.08 -8.32 4.80
N SER A 106 -8.20 -8.82 4.30
CA SER A 106 -9.54 -8.26 4.59
C SER A 106 -9.88 -8.16 6.08
N GLU A 107 -9.28 -9.01 6.91
CA GLU A 107 -9.43 -9.06 8.35
C GLU A 107 -8.95 -7.77 9.03
N PHE A 108 -7.92 -7.12 8.48
CA PHE A 108 -7.45 -5.83 8.98
C PHE A 108 -8.55 -4.78 8.89
N PHE A 109 -9.22 -4.69 7.74
CA PHE A 109 -10.29 -3.69 7.56
C PHE A 109 -11.50 -3.97 8.44
N LYS A 110 -11.84 -5.24 8.70
CA LYS A 110 -12.88 -5.60 9.66
C LYS A 110 -12.53 -5.12 11.07
N HIS A 111 -11.29 -5.37 11.49
CA HIS A 111 -10.79 -4.90 12.77
C HIS A 111 -10.84 -3.36 12.88
N MET A 112 -10.45 -2.64 11.82
CA MET A 112 -10.55 -1.17 11.84
C MET A 112 -12.00 -0.67 11.98
N GLU A 113 -12.98 -1.35 11.39
CA GLU A 113 -14.39 -1.01 11.59
C GLU A 113 -14.85 -1.26 13.04
N ASP A 114 -14.35 -2.31 13.70
CA ASP A 114 -14.60 -2.55 15.13
C ASP A 114 -14.00 -1.42 15.99
N GLU A 115 -12.74 -1.04 15.73
CA GLU A 115 -12.05 0.05 16.41
C GLU A 115 -12.72 1.43 16.24
N ILE A 116 -13.34 1.68 15.08
CA ILE A 116 -14.17 2.87 14.83
C ILE A 116 -15.44 2.83 15.68
N ASN A 117 -16.10 1.67 15.77
CA ASN A 117 -17.31 1.50 16.60
C ASN A 117 -17.00 1.70 18.09
N GLU A 118 -15.81 1.30 18.52
CA GLU A 118 -15.30 1.50 19.89
C GLU A 118 -14.79 2.93 20.14
N ARG A 119 -14.75 3.78 19.09
CA ARG A 119 -14.27 5.16 19.12
C ARG A 119 -12.77 5.31 19.43
N ASN A 120 -11.99 4.24 19.23
CA ASN A 120 -10.53 4.30 19.31
C ASN A 120 -9.96 4.96 18.04
N TYR A 121 -10.69 4.88 16.93
CA TYR A 121 -10.30 5.45 15.64
C TYR A 121 -11.42 6.29 15.01
N VAL A 122 -11.01 7.30 14.22
CA VAL A 122 -11.88 8.06 13.32
C VAL A 122 -11.50 7.74 11.88
N LYS A 123 -12.49 7.42 11.04
CA LYS A 123 -12.30 7.17 9.62
C LYS A 123 -12.53 8.42 8.78
N TYR A 124 -11.60 8.70 7.90
CA TYR A 124 -11.73 9.68 6.83
C TYR A 124 -11.76 8.95 5.49
N GLU A 125 -12.64 9.37 4.61
CA GLU A 125 -12.76 8.86 3.25
C GLU A 125 -12.84 10.04 2.30
N GLU A 126 -11.91 10.10 1.35
CA GLU A 126 -11.88 11.09 0.30
C GLU A 126 -11.65 10.41 -1.05
N LYS A 127 -12.19 11.02 -2.11
CA LYS A 127 -12.11 10.48 -3.46
C LYS A 127 -11.69 11.51 -4.49
N ASP A 128 -11.18 11.02 -5.61
CA ASP A 128 -10.94 11.83 -6.80
C ASP A 128 -11.54 11.16 -8.04
N GLU A 129 -12.50 11.85 -8.66
CA GLU A 129 -13.24 11.36 -9.83
C GLU A 129 -12.37 11.26 -11.09
N ASN A 130 -11.25 11.99 -11.16
CA ASN A 130 -10.29 11.85 -12.25
C ASN A 130 -9.35 10.64 -12.05
N GLY A 131 -9.35 10.08 -10.85
CA GLY A 131 -8.52 8.95 -10.44
C GLY A 131 -7.13 9.32 -9.98
N ASP A 132 -6.89 10.58 -9.57
CA ASP A 132 -5.60 11.00 -9.02
C ASP A 132 -5.50 10.68 -7.53
N ILE A 133 -4.70 9.66 -7.22
CA ILE A 133 -4.45 9.22 -5.84
C ILE A 133 -3.82 10.32 -4.98
N SER A 134 -3.01 11.21 -5.57
CA SER A 134 -2.32 12.27 -4.82
C SER A 134 -3.34 13.30 -4.33
N VAL A 135 -4.40 13.53 -5.11
CA VAL A 135 -5.47 14.46 -4.77
C VAL A 135 -6.31 13.94 -3.62
N CYS A 136 -6.72 12.67 -3.63
CA CYS A 136 -7.54 12.13 -2.53
C CYS A 136 -6.73 12.00 -1.22
N VAL A 137 -5.46 11.55 -1.28
CA VAL A 137 -4.56 11.52 -0.11
C VAL A 137 -4.39 12.90 0.50
N LYS A 138 -4.12 13.91 -0.33
CA LYS A 138 -3.96 15.29 0.14
C LYS A 138 -5.24 15.80 0.81
N LYS A 139 -6.41 15.60 0.21
CA LYS A 139 -7.70 16.01 0.80
C LYS A 139 -7.95 15.34 2.15
N ALA A 140 -7.65 14.04 2.24
CA ALA A 140 -7.88 13.27 3.47
C ALA A 140 -7.02 13.82 4.62
N TRP A 141 -5.70 13.99 4.39
CA TRP A 141 -4.79 14.53 5.39
C TRP A 141 -5.09 15.99 5.75
N GLU A 142 -5.43 16.84 4.78
CA GLU A 142 -5.86 18.22 5.06
C GLU A 142 -7.07 18.27 5.99
N ARG A 143 -8.02 17.34 5.82
CA ARG A 143 -9.20 17.25 6.69
C ARG A 143 -8.82 16.80 8.10
N VAL A 144 -7.95 15.80 8.25
CA VAL A 144 -7.41 15.38 9.56
C VAL A 144 -6.74 16.55 10.29
N TRP A 145 -5.89 17.31 9.61
CA TRP A 145 -5.20 18.46 10.21
C TRP A 145 -6.15 19.58 10.60
N ASN A 146 -7.18 19.86 9.79
CA ASN A 146 -8.20 20.86 10.11
C ASN A 146 -9.04 20.44 11.32
N ASP A 147 -9.42 19.16 11.41
CA ASP A 147 -10.19 18.63 12.53
C ASP A 147 -9.37 18.65 13.82
N GLN A 148 -8.09 18.30 13.75
CA GLN A 148 -7.17 18.40 14.90
C GLN A 148 -7.02 19.86 15.34
N LYS A 149 -6.74 20.77 14.40
CA LYS A 149 -6.55 22.20 14.69
C LYS A 149 -7.79 22.86 15.27
N SER A 150 -8.98 22.42 14.87
CA SER A 150 -10.25 22.92 15.41
C SER A 150 -10.64 22.28 16.74
N GLY A 151 -9.93 21.23 17.18
CA GLY A 151 -10.30 20.45 18.36
C GLY A 151 -11.46 19.50 18.15
N SER A 152 -11.83 19.22 16.89
CA SER A 152 -12.86 18.24 16.53
C SER A 152 -12.42 16.81 16.81
N ILE A 153 -11.10 16.55 16.80
CA ILE A 153 -10.48 15.29 17.24
C ILE A 153 -9.29 15.59 18.17
N ASP A 154 -9.03 14.70 19.12
CA ASP A 154 -7.78 14.65 19.88
C ASP A 154 -7.00 13.41 19.44
N ARG A 155 -5.96 13.60 18.63
CA ARG A 155 -5.16 12.49 18.08
C ARG A 155 -4.32 11.83 19.17
N SER A 156 -4.27 10.50 19.12
CA SER A 156 -3.49 9.68 20.04
C SER A 156 -1.99 9.72 19.73
N PHE A 157 -1.63 9.92 18.45
CA PHE A 157 -0.26 9.80 17.93
C PHE A 157 0.40 8.45 18.28
N THR A 158 -0.39 7.38 18.29
CA THR A 158 0.09 6.00 18.49
C THR A 158 0.36 5.32 17.15
N GLU A 159 -0.71 4.94 16.44
CA GLU A 159 -0.67 4.39 15.10
C GLU A 159 -1.84 4.92 14.27
N ASP A 160 -1.55 5.41 13.07
CA ASP A 160 -2.52 5.77 12.05
C ASP A 160 -2.32 4.91 10.80
N PHE A 161 -3.38 4.68 10.03
CA PHE A 161 -3.32 3.85 8.83
C PHE A 161 -3.89 4.57 7.61
N GLU A 162 -3.25 4.38 6.45
CA GLU A 162 -3.74 4.87 5.16
C GLU A 162 -3.89 3.70 4.18
N SER A 163 -5.05 3.62 3.54
CA SER A 163 -5.30 2.75 2.40
C SER A 163 -5.72 3.59 1.20
N THR A 164 -4.87 3.62 0.18
CA THR A 164 -5.12 4.37 -1.04
C THR A 164 -5.32 3.40 -2.20
N VAL A 165 -6.47 3.50 -2.86
CA VAL A 165 -6.92 2.56 -3.88
C VAL A 165 -7.04 3.30 -5.22
N PRO A 166 -6.17 3.01 -6.20
CA PRO A 166 -6.27 3.57 -7.55
C PRO A 166 -7.56 3.16 -8.24
N LYS A 167 -8.05 4.00 -9.17
CA LYS A 167 -9.31 3.78 -9.89
C LYS A 167 -9.39 2.45 -10.63
N GLU A 168 -8.25 1.89 -11.04
CA GLU A 168 -8.17 0.61 -11.74
C GLU A 168 -8.59 -0.57 -10.86
N TYR A 169 -8.58 -0.38 -9.54
CA TYR A 169 -8.88 -1.41 -8.54
C TYR A 169 -10.20 -1.15 -7.79
N THR A 170 -10.93 -0.08 -8.12
CA THR A 170 -12.20 0.28 -7.48
C THR A 170 -13.38 -0.09 -8.37
N LYS A 171 -14.53 -0.41 -7.76
CA LYS A 171 -15.73 -0.83 -8.51
C LYS A 171 -16.42 0.33 -9.23
N ASP A 172 -16.24 1.54 -8.73
CA ASP A 172 -16.84 2.77 -9.22
C ASP A 172 -15.91 3.56 -10.15
N GLY A 173 -14.68 3.11 -10.35
CA GLY A 173 -13.74 3.70 -11.31
C GLY A 173 -13.17 5.05 -10.89
N VAL A 174 -13.19 5.36 -9.59
CA VAL A 174 -12.57 6.57 -9.01
C VAL A 174 -11.48 6.19 -8.02
N ALA A 175 -10.51 7.07 -7.78
CA ALA A 175 -9.50 6.84 -6.76
C ALA A 175 -10.07 7.16 -5.38
N HIS A 176 -9.75 6.32 -4.38
CA HIS A 176 -10.17 6.49 -2.99
C HIS A 176 -8.97 6.53 -2.06
N CYS A 177 -9.05 7.33 -1.01
CA CYS A 177 -8.13 7.32 0.12
C CYS A 177 -8.93 7.16 1.41
N TYR A 178 -8.54 6.19 2.22
CA TYR A 178 -9.09 5.92 3.54
C TYR A 178 -8.00 6.18 4.58
N LEU A 179 -8.26 7.07 5.54
CA LEU A 179 -7.41 7.23 6.72
C LEU A 179 -8.14 6.70 7.95
N TYR A 180 -7.42 5.98 8.78
CA TYR A 180 -7.86 5.53 10.09
C TYR A 180 -6.95 6.20 11.12
N ILE A 181 -7.50 7.17 11.84
CA ILE A 181 -6.75 8.04 12.74
C ILE A 181 -7.05 7.66 14.19
N GLY A 182 -6.03 7.27 14.96
CA GLY A 182 -6.20 6.91 16.36
C GLY A 182 -6.49 8.15 17.21
N VAL A 183 -7.52 8.09 18.07
CA VAL A 183 -7.97 9.22 18.92
C VAL A 183 -7.98 8.85 20.41
N LYS A 184 -8.12 9.87 21.28
CA LYS A 184 -8.21 9.72 22.75
C LYS A 184 -9.63 9.84 23.29
#